data_AF-A0A1F8PL56-F1
#
_entry.id   AF-A0A1F8PL56-F1
#
_cell.length_a   1.000
_cell.length_b   1.000
_cell.length_c   1.000
_cell.angle_alpha   90.00
_cell.angle_beta   90.00
_cell.angle_gamma   90.00
#
_symmetry.space_group_name_H-M   'P 1'
#
loop_
_entity.id
_entity.type
_entity.pdbx_description
1 polymer ?
#
loop_
_entity_poly.entity_id
_entity_poly.type
_entity_poly.pdbx_seq_one_letter_code
_entity_poly.pdbx_strand_id
1 'polypeptide(L)'
;MSEEEIYQKARKRVEEKKGFFNHLAVYIVVNVVLVLIWAFTSRGYPWFFWPLGGWGIGLIFHFLGVFVFDRETGWEKREIEKEAEKLRKSQR
;
A
#
# COMPACT_ATOMS: atom_id res chain seq x y z
N MET A 1 7.33 -15.69 -19.62
CA MET A 1 7.89 -15.24 -18.35
C MET A 1 8.91 -16.28 -17.94
N SER A 2 10.17 -15.91 -17.74
CA SER A 2 11.20 -16.83 -17.21
C SER A 2 10.93 -17.14 -15.73
N GLU A 3 11.47 -18.25 -15.23
CA GLU A 3 11.38 -18.59 -13.79
C GLU A 3 11.93 -17.48 -12.91
N GLU A 4 12.99 -16.81 -13.37
CA GLU A 4 13.60 -15.67 -12.68
C GLU A 4 12.66 -14.46 -12.60
N GLU A 5 11.93 -14.14 -13.68
CA GLU A 5 10.93 -13.08 -13.67
C GLU A 5 9.78 -13.38 -12.69
N ILE A 6 9.34 -14.64 -12.62
CA ILE A 6 8.28 -15.07 -11.68
C ILE A 6 8.79 -14.92 -10.24
N TYR A 7 10.01 -15.37 -9.96
CA TYR A 7 10.62 -15.24 -8.64
C TYR A 7 10.77 -13.78 -8.21
N GLN A 8 11.25 -12.90 -9.09
CA GLN A 8 11.38 -11.47 -8.78
C GLN A 8 10.02 -10.81 -8.52
N LYS A 9 8.98 -11.13 -9.31
CA LYS A 9 7.61 -10.65 -9.05
C LYS A 9 7.08 -11.16 -7.71
N ALA A 10 7.30 -12.44 -7.39
CA ALA A 10 6.89 -13.01 -6.10
C ALA A 10 7.61 -12.33 -4.92
N ARG A 11 8.92 -12.10 -5.05
CA ARG A 11 9.73 -11.42 -4.03
C ARG A 11 9.24 -9.99 -3.78
N LYS A 12 9.00 -9.21 -4.84
CA LYS A 12 8.47 -7.84 -4.75
C LYS A 12 7.14 -7.79 -3.99
N ARG A 13 6.21 -8.70 -4.31
CA ARG A 13 4.91 -8.79 -3.62
C ARG A 13 5.04 -9.10 -2.13
N VAL A 14 5.97 -9.97 -1.76
CA VAL A 14 6.22 -10.30 -0.35
C VAL A 14 6.78 -9.08 0.39
N GLU A 15 7.66 -8.33 -0.26
CA GLU A 15 8.27 -7.12 0.31
C GLU A 15 7.23 -6.00 0.52
N GLU A 16 6.34 -5.78 -0.45
CA GLU A 16 5.23 -4.81 -0.33
C GLU A 16 4.26 -5.19 0.80
N LYS A 17 3.89 -6.47 0.92
CA LYS A 17 3.06 -6.96 2.03
C LYS A 17 3.74 -6.78 3.38
N LYS A 18 5.03 -7.08 3.48
CA LYS A 18 5.81 -6.83 4.72
C LYS A 18 5.83 -5.34 5.06
N GLY A 19 6.05 -4.47 4.08
CA GLY A 19 6.00 -3.03 4.25
C GLY A 19 4.65 -2.55 4.81
N PHE A 20 3.54 -3.07 4.28
CA PHE A 20 2.20 -2.79 4.81
C PHE A 20 2.03 -3.22 6.27
N PHE A 21 2.39 -4.46 6.61
CA PHE A 21 2.24 -4.95 7.99
C PHE A 21 3.10 -4.16 8.99
N ASN A 22 4.30 -3.75 8.61
CA ASN A 22 5.13 -2.88 9.43
C ASN A 22 4.45 -1.52 9.68
N HIS A 23 3.90 -0.90 8.63
CA HIS A 23 3.18 0.37 8.76
C HIS A 23 1.94 0.21 9.64
N LEU A 24 1.16 -0.86 9.47
CA LEU A 24 0.00 -1.18 10.29
C LEU A 24 0.38 -1.36 11.77
N ALA A 25 1.47 -2.09 12.05
CA ALA A 25 1.94 -2.28 13.42
C ALA A 25 2.33 -0.96 14.09
N VAL A 26 3.10 -0.11 13.39
CA VAL A 26 3.45 1.23 13.88
C VAL A 26 2.21 2.08 14.11
N TYR A 27 1.25 2.06 13.18
CA TYR A 27 0.00 2.78 13.31
C TYR A 27 -0.78 2.37 14.56
N ILE A 28 -0.92 1.06 14.82
CA ILE A 28 -1.62 0.55 16.01
C ILE A 28 -0.89 0.98 17.29
N VAL A 29 0.43 0.76 17.37
CA VAL A 29 1.22 1.09 18.56
C VAL A 29 1.14 2.57 18.88
N VAL A 30 1.34 3.44 17.88
CA VAL A 30 1.28 4.89 18.07
C VAL A 30 -0.11 5.31 18.53
N ASN A 31 -1.18 4.87 17.87
CA ASN A 31 -2.54 5.28 18.24
C ASN A 31 -2.94 4.78 19.63
N VAL A 32 -2.53 3.57 20.02
CA VAL A 32 -2.73 3.08 21.40
C VAL A 32 -2.04 4.01 22.40
N VAL A 33 -0.77 4.39 22.15
CA VAL A 33 -0.05 5.34 23.02
C VAL A 33 -0.77 6.70 23.11
N LEU A 34 -1.25 7.25 21.99
CA LEU A 34 -1.98 8.52 21.98
C LEU A 34 -3.29 8.46 22.77
N VAL A 35 -4.03 7.35 22.64
CA VAL A 35 -5.25 7.10 23.43
C VAL A 35 -4.91 6.99 24.92
N LEU A 36 -3.82 6.31 25.29
CA LEU A 36 -3.37 6.22 26.68
C LEU A 36 -2.97 7.60 27.23
N ILE A 37 -2.23 8.41 26.47
CA ILE A 37 -1.86 9.78 26.88
C ILE A 37 -3.12 10.60 27.16
N TRP A 38 -4.09 10.58 26.26
CA TRP A 38 -5.37 11.26 26.49
C TRP A 38 -6.12 10.68 27.69
N ALA A 39 -6.08 9.36 27.87
CA ALA A 39 -6.77 8.68 28.97
C ALA A 39 -6.22 9.05 30.36
N PHE A 40 -4.90 9.23 30.47
CA PHE A 40 -4.23 9.50 31.74
C PHE A 40 -3.95 10.99 32.00
N THR A 41 -4.20 11.85 31.03
CA THR A 41 -4.07 13.31 31.18
C THR A 41 -5.47 13.91 31.36
N SER A 42 -5.65 14.81 32.34
CA SER A 42 -6.92 15.47 32.70
C SER A 42 -7.84 15.73 31.48
N ARG A 43 -8.81 14.83 31.26
CA ARG A 43 -9.46 14.62 29.95
C ARG A 43 -10.27 15.85 29.51
N GLY A 44 -9.63 16.67 28.67
CA GLY A 44 -10.29 17.64 27.79
C GLY A 44 -10.66 17.01 26.45
N TYR A 45 -10.64 17.81 25.38
CA TYR A 45 -11.00 17.39 24.03
C TYR A 45 -10.17 16.17 23.52
N PRO A 46 -10.80 15.14 22.93
CA PRO A 46 -10.14 13.92 22.44
C PRO A 46 -9.39 14.15 21.12
N TRP A 47 -8.26 14.84 21.21
CA TRP A 47 -7.45 15.21 20.04
C TRP A 47 -6.85 14.02 19.29
N PHE A 48 -6.77 12.83 19.89
CA PHE A 48 -6.24 11.62 19.23
C PHE A 48 -7.05 11.18 18.00
N PHE A 49 -8.29 11.65 17.83
CA PHE A 49 -9.09 11.38 16.63
C PHE A 49 -8.46 11.93 15.35
N TRP A 50 -7.70 13.04 15.43
CA TRP A 50 -7.04 13.63 14.27
C TRP A 50 -5.93 12.75 13.68
N PRO A 51 -4.93 12.30 14.47
CA PRO A 51 -3.92 11.37 13.96
C PRO A 51 -4.53 10.01 13.58
N LEU A 52 -5.52 9.51 14.35
CA LEU A 52 -6.21 8.27 14.02
C LEU A 52 -6.90 8.34 12.65
N GLY A 53 -7.72 9.37 12.42
CA GLY A 53 -8.42 9.55 11.15
C GLY A 53 -7.47 9.91 10.00
N GLY A 54 -6.62 10.91 10.19
CA GLY A 54 -5.73 11.43 9.16
C GLY A 54 -4.75 10.38 8.63
N TRP A 55 -4.05 9.66 9.51
CA TRP A 55 -3.15 8.59 9.09
C TRP A 55 -3.90 7.32 8.71
N GLY A 56 -5.06 7.05 9.33
CA GLY A 56 -5.90 5.90 8.99
C GLY A 56 -6.31 5.90 7.52
N ILE A 57 -6.60 7.08 6.94
CA ILE A 57 -6.89 7.21 5.51
C ILE A 57 -5.68 6.79 4.65
N GLY A 58 -4.47 7.24 5.00
CA GLY A 58 -3.24 6.84 4.29
C GLY A 58 -3.00 5.33 4.36
N LEU A 59 -3.26 4.73 5.52
CA LEU A 59 -3.16 3.28 5.72
C LEU A 59 -4.16 2.51 4.83
N ILE A 60 -5.39 3.01 4.67
CA ILE A 60 -6.39 2.43 3.76
C ILE A 60 -5.90 2.49 2.32
N PHE A 61 -5.38 3.64 1.86
CA PHE A 61 -4.84 3.74 0.50
C PHE A 61 -3.64 2.80 0.28
N HIS A 62 -2.77 2.64 1.27
CA HIS A 62 -1.67 1.68 1.20
C HIS A 62 -2.17 0.23 1.12
N PHE A 63 -3.19 -0.13 1.92
CA PHE A 63 -3.85 -1.43 1.83
C PHE A 63 -4.42 -1.68 0.44
N LEU A 64 -5.16 -0.70 -0.10
CA LEU A 64 -5.72 -0.82 -1.44
C LEU A 64 -4.61 -0.99 -2.49
N GLY A 65 -3.51 -0.24 -2.39
CA GLY A 65 -2.35 -0.40 -3.27
C GLY A 65 -1.78 -1.82 -3.25
N VAL A 66 -1.53 -2.37 -2.06
CA VAL A 66 -0.83 -3.67 -1.88
C VAL A 66 -1.73 -4.89 -2.13
N PHE A 67 -3.02 -4.81 -1.79
CA PHE A 67 -3.91 -5.98 -1.82
C PHE A 67 -5.00 -5.92 -2.89
N VAL A 68 -5.40 -4.72 -3.32
CA VAL A 68 -6.50 -4.54 -4.29
C VAL A 68 -5.96 -4.16 -5.66
N PHE A 69 -5.01 -3.24 -5.71
CA PHE A 69 -4.44 -2.68 -6.95
C PHE A 69 -3.12 -3.35 -7.40
N ASP A 70 -2.51 -4.26 -6.63
CA ASP A 70 -1.32 -5.08 -6.99
C ASP A 70 -1.58 -6.13 -8.11
N ARG A 71 -2.74 -6.05 -8.74
CA ARG A 71 -2.92 -6.71 -10.03
C ARG A 71 -2.51 -5.70 -11.06
N GLU A 72 -1.46 -6.01 -11.83
CA GLU A 72 -1.34 -5.62 -13.25
C GLU A 72 -2.74 -5.75 -13.81
N THR A 73 -3.46 -4.66 -13.77
CA THR A 73 -4.89 -4.70 -13.99
C THR A 73 -5.04 -5.08 -15.44
N GLY A 74 -6.14 -5.77 -15.77
CA GLY A 74 -6.36 -6.15 -17.15
C GLY A 74 -6.26 -4.96 -18.11
N TRP A 75 -6.41 -3.71 -17.64
CA TRP A 75 -6.15 -2.50 -18.41
C TRP A 75 -4.65 -2.26 -18.65
N GLU A 76 -3.79 -2.37 -17.62
CA GLU A 76 -2.37 -2.00 -17.70
C GLU A 76 -1.62 -2.96 -18.63
N LYS A 77 -1.89 -4.27 -18.52
CA LYS A 77 -1.37 -5.25 -19.49
C LYS A 77 -1.80 -4.93 -20.92
N ARG A 78 -3.07 -4.56 -21.11
CA ARG A 78 -3.62 -4.25 -22.43
C ARG A 78 -2.97 -3.02 -23.03
N GLU A 79 -2.72 -1.98 -22.25
CA GLU A 79 -2.04 -0.78 -22.76
C GLU A 79 -0.56 -1.04 -23.03
N ILE A 80 0.13 -1.82 -22.19
CA ILE A 80 1.52 -2.25 -22.45
C ILE A 80 1.60 -3.07 -23.74
N GLU A 81 0.69 -4.01 -23.96
CA GLU A 81 0.64 -4.80 -25.20
C GLU A 81 0.37 -3.92 -26.42
N LYS A 82 -0.60 -3.00 -26.34
CA LYS A 82 -0.89 -2.05 -27.43
C LYS A 82 0.33 -1.21 -27.80
N GLU A 83 1.04 -0.67 -26.80
CA GLU A 83 2.19 0.19 -27.06
C GLU A 83 3.38 -0.61 -27.62
N ALA A 84 3.60 -1.82 -27.12
CA ALA A 84 4.59 -2.75 -27.69
C ALA A 84 4.28 -3.10 -29.15
N GLU A 85 3.00 -3.26 -29.51
CA GLU A 85 2.59 -3.54 -30.88
C GLU A 85 2.83 -2.34 -31.81
N LYS A 86 2.57 -1.11 -31.35
CA LYS A 86 2.89 0.12 -32.12
C LYS A 86 4.39 0.23 -32.40
N LEU A 87 5.24 0.01 -31.39
CA LEU A 87 6.70 0.08 -31.54
C LEU A 87 7.23 -0.98 -32.51
N ARG A 88 6.67 -2.20 -32.50
CA ARG A 88 7.00 -3.25 -33.49
C ARG A 88 6.60 -2.86 -34.91
N LYS A 89 5.45 -2.19 -35.09
CA LYS A 89 5.00 -1.71 -36.40
C LYS A 89 5.83 -0.54 -36.92
N SER A 90 6.31 0.35 -36.04
CA SER A 90 7.16 1.49 -36.46
C SER A 90 8.61 1.11 -36.79
N GLN A 91 9.07 -0.06 -36.36
CA GLN A 91 10.40 -0.61 -36.69
C GLN A 91 10.40 -1.49 -37.96
N ARG A 92 9.25 -1.67 -38.60
CA ARG A 92 9.06 -2.50 -39.79
C ARG A 92 8.83 -1.62 -41.02
#